data_AF-A0A0F9RCD8-F1
#
_entry.id   AF-A0A0F9RCD8-F1
#
_cell.length_a   1.000
_cell.length_b   1.000
_cell.length_c   1.000
_cell.angle_alpha   90.00
_cell.angle_beta   90.00
_cell.angle_gamma   90.00
#
_symmetry.space_group_name_H-M   'P 1'
#
loop_
_entity.id
_entity.type
_entity.pdbx_description
1 polymer ?
#
loop_
_entity_poly.entity_id
_entity_poly.type
_entity_poly.pdbx_seq_one_letter_code
_entity_poly.pdbx_strand_id
1 'polypeptide(L)'
;MKAFLEYEGKSAVFPRQIFEEIYKRTRDIVGKDFPILAKINGTDFLEGGLELIESKKIAARLSSMGFAAIEISGGMWEVVMRTKGDLGWYPAMNPESRLNINSKDKEAYHKIYAKEIKSEIKIPLILVGGMRSLDVIDNILTEGIADFVSLSRPLIREPDLPNKWLKGTGENTCKCISCNGCVGTVISGHVHCTQEKEG
;
A
#
# COMPACT_ATOMS: atom_id res chain seq x y z
N MET A 1 -10.06 -18.73 30.11
CA MET A 1 -10.07 -19.34 28.75
C MET A 1 -11.50 -19.66 28.32
N LYS A 2 -12.38 -18.65 28.28
CA LYS A 2 -13.79 -18.72 27.86
C LYS A 2 -14.17 -17.32 27.35
N ALA A 3 -13.88 -17.05 26.08
CA ALA A 3 -14.42 -15.89 25.34
C ALA A 3 -14.14 -15.97 23.82
N PHE A 4 -13.76 -17.13 23.26
CA PHE A 4 -13.22 -17.20 21.91
C PHE A 4 -14.13 -17.80 20.83
N LEU A 5 -15.32 -18.31 21.15
CA LEU A 5 -16.14 -18.98 20.15
C LEU A 5 -17.61 -18.77 20.46
N GLU A 6 -18.22 -17.80 19.77
CA GLU A 6 -19.63 -17.72 19.38
C GLU A 6 -19.92 -16.28 18.97
N TYR A 7 -19.89 -15.94 17.67
CA TYR A 7 -20.61 -14.75 17.19
C TYR A 7 -21.08 -14.97 15.76
N GLU A 8 -22.30 -15.46 15.66
CA GLU A 8 -23.10 -15.52 14.44
C GLU A 8 -23.46 -14.10 13.97
N GLY A 9 -23.19 -13.81 12.70
CA GLY A 9 -23.97 -12.83 11.92
C GLY A 9 -23.72 -11.34 12.17
N LYS A 10 -22.58 -10.81 11.69
CA LYS A 10 -22.39 -9.45 11.10
C LYS A 10 -20.92 -9.27 10.68
N SER A 11 -20.64 -9.25 9.37
CA SER A 11 -19.29 -9.44 8.78
C SER A 11 -18.21 -8.42 9.17
N ALA A 12 -18.57 -7.24 9.70
CA ALA A 12 -17.61 -6.16 9.95
C ALA A 12 -17.14 -6.01 11.41
N VAL A 13 -17.59 -6.85 12.35
CA VAL A 13 -17.25 -6.68 13.79
C VAL A 13 -15.99 -7.46 14.17
N PHE A 14 -15.81 -8.67 13.63
CA PHE A 14 -14.72 -9.58 14.00
C PHE A 14 -13.31 -9.08 13.60
N PRO A 15 -13.07 -8.53 12.39
CA PRO A 15 -11.73 -8.07 12.02
C PRO A 15 -11.24 -6.87 12.84
N ARG A 16 -12.17 -6.02 13.31
CA ARG A 16 -11.85 -4.77 14.03
C ARG A 16 -11.21 -5.03 15.39
N GLN A 17 -11.67 -6.04 16.12
CA GLN A 17 -11.15 -6.36 17.45
C GLN A 17 -9.70 -6.85 17.39
N ILE A 18 -9.32 -7.52 16.31
CA ILE A 18 -7.93 -8.00 16.10
C ILE A 18 -6.96 -6.82 15.98
N PHE A 19 -7.28 -5.81 15.15
CA PHE A 19 -6.42 -4.62 15.03
C PHE A 19 -6.30 -3.86 16.35
N GLU A 20 -7.39 -3.76 17.10
CA GLU A 20 -7.39 -3.11 18.41
C GLU A 20 -6.51 -3.82 19.42
N GLU A 21 -6.62 -5.13 19.52
CA GLU A 21 -5.83 -5.93 20.44
C GLU A 21 -4.34 -5.94 20.06
N ILE A 22 -4.03 -6.10 18.76
CA ILE A 22 -2.66 -6.00 18.24
C ILE A 22 -2.07 -4.63 18.57
N TYR A 23 -2.81 -3.55 18.34
CA TYR A 23 -2.31 -2.20 18.61
C TYR A 23 -2.05 -1.98 20.11
N LYS A 24 -3.00 -2.35 20.97
CA LYS A 24 -2.84 -2.23 22.43
C LYS A 24 -1.64 -3.02 22.90
N ARG A 25 -1.52 -4.29 22.50
CA ARG A 25 -0.41 -5.15 22.90
C ARG A 25 0.92 -4.64 22.39
N THR A 26 0.98 -4.15 21.16
CA THR A 26 2.19 -3.52 20.61
C THR A 26 2.55 -2.30 21.44
N ARG A 27 1.58 -1.44 21.74
CA ARG A 27 1.77 -0.22 22.53
C ARG A 27 2.30 -0.50 23.94
N ASP A 28 1.81 -1.56 24.60
CA ASP A 28 2.31 -2.00 25.91
C ASP A 28 3.80 -2.38 25.87
N ILE A 29 4.26 -2.93 24.75
CA ILE A 29 5.65 -3.40 24.57
C ILE A 29 6.58 -2.23 24.20
N VAL A 30 6.17 -1.37 23.27
CA VAL A 30 7.05 -0.33 22.69
C VAL A 30 6.95 1.02 23.38
N GLY A 31 5.95 1.22 24.26
CA GLY A 31 5.70 2.50 24.94
C GLY A 31 5.05 3.55 24.02
N LYS A 32 4.75 4.73 24.56
CA LYS A 32 3.93 5.77 23.87
C LYS A 32 4.64 6.49 22.71
N ASP A 33 5.96 6.61 22.75
CA ASP A 33 6.72 7.47 21.83
C ASP A 33 7.17 6.72 20.56
N PHE A 34 7.05 5.39 20.54
CA PHE A 34 7.40 4.59 19.37
C PHE A 34 6.29 4.67 18.30
N PRO A 35 6.60 5.02 17.03
CA PRO A 35 5.59 5.11 15.99
C PRO A 35 5.10 3.71 15.56
N ILE A 36 3.78 3.53 15.53
CA ILE A 36 3.15 2.32 15.01
C ILE A 36 2.33 2.73 13.80
N LEU A 37 2.60 2.11 12.64
CA LEU A 37 1.91 2.37 11.38
C LEU A 37 0.98 1.20 11.05
N ALA A 38 -0.08 1.47 10.29
CA ALA A 38 -0.94 0.44 9.73
C ALA A 38 -0.87 0.48 8.21
N LYS A 39 -0.74 -0.68 7.56
CA LYS A 39 -0.95 -0.81 6.12
C LYS A 39 -2.27 -1.55 5.89
N ILE A 40 -3.18 -0.94 5.16
CA ILE A 40 -4.50 -1.52 4.87
C ILE A 40 -4.84 -1.38 3.38
N ASN A 41 -5.75 -2.23 2.90
CA ASN A 41 -6.27 -2.12 1.56
C ASN A 41 -7.38 -1.06 1.48
N GLY A 42 -7.40 -0.30 0.38
CA GLY A 42 -8.55 0.52 0.00
C GLY A 42 -9.73 -0.34 -0.49
N THR A 43 -9.41 -1.42 -1.20
CA THR A 43 -10.36 -2.48 -1.60
C THR A 43 -9.59 -3.76 -1.88
N ASP A 44 -10.24 -4.91 -1.66
CA ASP A 44 -9.68 -6.22 -2.02
C ASP A 44 -9.98 -6.59 -3.48
N PHE A 45 -10.90 -5.90 -4.14
CA PHE A 45 -11.43 -6.24 -5.47
C PHE A 45 -12.01 -7.66 -5.56
N LEU A 46 -12.67 -8.13 -4.51
CA LEU A 46 -13.30 -9.45 -4.42
C LEU A 46 -14.75 -9.31 -4.00
N GLU A 47 -15.60 -10.22 -4.48
CA GLU A 47 -16.97 -10.31 -4.00
C GLU A 47 -16.96 -10.68 -2.50
N GLY A 48 -17.65 -9.89 -1.68
CA GLY A 48 -17.62 -10.04 -0.22
C GLY A 48 -16.28 -9.67 0.44
N GLY A 49 -15.32 -9.14 -0.32
CA GLY A 49 -14.07 -8.59 0.20
C GLY A 49 -14.23 -7.19 0.75
N LEU A 50 -13.12 -6.59 1.19
CA LEU A 50 -13.12 -5.23 1.71
C LEU A 50 -13.50 -4.22 0.62
N GLU A 51 -14.54 -3.44 0.88
CA GLU A 51 -14.94 -2.32 0.04
C GLU A 51 -14.46 -0.97 0.58
N LEU A 52 -14.37 0.04 -0.29
CA LEU A 52 -13.85 1.36 0.08
C LEU A 52 -14.62 1.99 1.25
N ILE A 53 -15.93 1.81 1.31
CA ILE A 53 -16.77 2.33 2.40
C ILE A 53 -16.41 1.71 3.75
N GLU A 54 -15.98 0.45 3.78
CA GLU A 54 -15.53 -0.23 4.98
C GLU A 54 -14.09 0.14 5.32
N SER A 55 -13.22 0.25 4.30
CA SER A 55 -11.84 0.71 4.45
C SER A 55 -11.78 2.09 5.09
N LYS A 56 -12.64 3.03 4.66
CA LYS A 56 -12.80 4.37 5.29
C LYS A 56 -13.12 4.28 6.78
N LYS A 57 -14.07 3.41 7.18
CA LYS A 57 -14.44 3.18 8.59
C LYS A 57 -13.29 2.57 9.39
N ILE A 58 -12.54 1.65 8.79
CA ILE A 58 -11.35 1.05 9.41
C ILE A 58 -10.28 2.12 9.60
N ALA A 59 -9.96 2.90 8.57
CA ALA A 59 -8.96 3.96 8.62
C ALA A 59 -9.28 5.02 9.69
N ALA A 60 -10.54 5.49 9.75
CA ALA A 60 -10.98 6.42 10.80
C ALA A 60 -10.79 5.83 12.21
N ARG A 61 -11.09 4.54 12.39
CA ARG A 61 -10.88 3.85 13.67
C ARG A 61 -9.40 3.77 14.02
N LEU A 62 -8.54 3.32 13.10
CA LEU A 62 -7.09 3.26 13.32
C LEU A 62 -6.52 4.64 13.64
N SER A 63 -6.96 5.69 12.92
CA SER A 63 -6.60 7.07 13.24
C SER A 63 -6.98 7.46 14.67
N SER A 64 -8.18 7.10 15.13
CA SER A 64 -8.63 7.40 16.50
C SER A 64 -7.87 6.65 17.60
N MET A 65 -7.21 5.53 17.27
CA MET A 65 -6.47 4.72 18.24
C MET A 65 -5.07 5.26 18.53
N GLY A 66 -4.55 6.15 17.69
CA GLY A 66 -3.22 6.73 17.84
C GLY A 66 -2.12 6.05 17.01
N PHE A 67 -2.49 5.35 15.93
CA PHE A 67 -1.51 5.01 14.89
C PHE A 67 -0.83 6.28 14.37
N ALA A 68 0.46 6.20 14.07
CA ALA A 68 1.26 7.36 13.65
C ALA A 68 1.04 7.71 12.17
N ALA A 69 0.75 6.72 11.32
CA ALA A 69 0.36 6.92 9.92
C ALA A 69 -0.39 5.68 9.40
N ILE A 70 -1.08 5.84 8.27
CA ILE A 70 -1.70 4.75 7.51
C ILE A 70 -1.12 4.69 6.10
N GLU A 71 -0.65 3.53 5.66
CA GLU A 71 -0.31 3.25 4.27
C GLU A 71 -1.46 2.53 3.56
N ILE A 72 -1.84 3.01 2.36
CA ILE A 72 -2.95 2.42 1.58
C ILE A 72 -2.43 1.64 0.37
N SER A 73 -2.83 0.36 0.30
CA SER A 73 -2.65 -0.53 -0.84
C SER A 73 -3.99 -1.05 -1.38
N GLY A 74 -4.01 -2.16 -2.10
CA GLY A 74 -5.23 -2.78 -2.57
C GLY A 74 -4.99 -4.03 -3.40
N GLY A 75 -5.96 -4.94 -3.33
CA GLY A 75 -5.95 -6.24 -3.98
C GLY A 75 -5.44 -7.36 -3.10
N MET A 76 -5.74 -8.57 -3.55
CA MET A 76 -5.29 -9.82 -2.96
C MET A 76 -5.03 -10.82 -4.10
N TRP A 77 -4.19 -11.83 -3.89
CA TRP A 77 -3.87 -12.87 -4.89
C TRP A 77 -5.11 -13.39 -5.66
N GLU A 78 -6.23 -13.60 -4.98
CA GLU A 78 -7.49 -14.14 -5.51
C GLU A 78 -8.13 -13.25 -6.59
N VAL A 79 -7.66 -12.00 -6.75
CA VAL A 79 -8.09 -11.11 -7.83
C VAL A 79 -7.82 -11.72 -9.22
N VAL A 80 -6.91 -12.69 -9.33
CA VAL A 80 -6.71 -13.48 -10.55
C VAL A 80 -7.99 -14.17 -11.06
N MET A 81 -8.96 -14.42 -10.18
CA MET A 81 -10.26 -15.03 -10.52
C MET A 81 -11.29 -14.05 -11.08
N ARG A 82 -11.00 -12.74 -11.08
CA ARG A 82 -11.89 -11.69 -11.60
C ARG A 82 -11.68 -11.47 -13.10
N THR A 83 -12.56 -10.72 -13.75
CA THR A 83 -12.40 -10.31 -15.15
C THR A 83 -11.83 -8.90 -15.27
N LYS A 84 -11.29 -8.54 -16.45
CA LYS A 84 -10.90 -7.14 -16.74
C LYS A 84 -12.09 -6.17 -16.63
N GLY A 85 -13.30 -6.62 -16.98
CA GLY A 85 -14.52 -5.82 -16.89
C GLY A 85 -14.84 -5.44 -15.45
N ASP A 86 -14.64 -6.37 -14.52
CA ASP A 86 -14.85 -6.16 -13.09
C ASP A 86 -13.86 -5.16 -12.48
N LEU A 87 -12.59 -5.25 -12.90
CA LEU A 87 -11.48 -4.56 -12.27
C LEU A 87 -11.14 -3.21 -12.92
N GLY A 88 -11.41 -3.07 -14.22
CA GLY A 88 -10.89 -1.99 -15.06
C GLY A 88 -9.42 -2.16 -15.46
N TRP A 89 -8.77 -3.24 -15.04
CA TRP A 89 -7.39 -3.60 -15.37
C TRP A 89 -7.25 -5.13 -15.49
N TYR A 90 -6.18 -5.64 -16.11
CA TYR A 90 -6.02 -7.08 -16.30
C TYR A 90 -5.72 -7.78 -14.97
N PRO A 91 -6.52 -8.77 -14.56
CA PRO A 91 -6.24 -9.59 -13.39
C PRO A 91 -4.79 -10.06 -13.39
N ALA A 92 -4.13 -9.95 -12.24
CA ALA A 92 -2.73 -10.29 -12.11
C ALA A 92 -2.52 -11.09 -10.83
N MET A 93 -1.62 -12.06 -10.93
CA MET A 93 -1.19 -12.92 -9.83
C MET A 93 -0.69 -12.13 -8.61
N ASN A 94 -0.05 -10.98 -8.85
CA ASN A 94 0.45 -10.09 -7.81
C ASN A 94 -0.17 -8.68 -8.00
N PRO A 95 -1.44 -8.47 -7.61
CA PRO A 95 -2.17 -7.24 -7.93
C PRO A 95 -1.62 -6.01 -7.19
N GLU A 96 -0.99 -6.23 -6.03
CA GLU A 96 -0.19 -5.26 -5.26
C GLU A 96 1.05 -4.75 -6.04
N SER A 97 1.45 -5.45 -7.11
CA SER A 97 2.64 -5.14 -7.91
C SER A 97 2.33 -5.15 -9.41
N ARG A 98 1.43 -4.27 -9.85
CA ARG A 98 1.04 -4.19 -11.28
C ARG A 98 2.25 -4.12 -12.23
N LEU A 99 2.15 -4.89 -13.33
CA LEU A 99 3.10 -4.91 -14.44
C LEU A 99 2.85 -3.73 -15.39
N ASN A 100 3.80 -3.46 -16.29
CA ASN A 100 3.61 -2.56 -17.44
C ASN A 100 3.16 -1.13 -17.08
N ILE A 101 3.69 -0.60 -15.99
CA ILE A 101 3.58 0.83 -15.63
C ILE A 101 4.60 1.58 -16.50
N ASN A 102 4.20 1.84 -17.75
CA ASN A 102 5.05 2.40 -18.79
C ASN A 102 4.63 3.82 -19.22
N SER A 103 3.73 4.43 -18.45
CA SER A 103 3.24 5.79 -18.65
C SER A 103 2.77 6.37 -17.31
N LYS A 104 2.83 7.70 -17.17
CA LYS A 104 2.54 8.41 -15.92
C LYS A 104 1.09 8.23 -15.43
N ASP A 105 0.15 8.06 -16.34
CA ASP A 105 -1.27 7.81 -16.03
C ASP A 105 -1.51 6.45 -15.34
N LYS A 106 -0.57 5.50 -15.46
CA LYS A 106 -0.63 4.19 -14.81
C LYS A 106 0.04 4.15 -13.43
N GLU A 107 0.74 5.22 -13.05
CA GLU A 107 1.32 5.38 -11.73
C GLU A 107 0.25 5.79 -10.70
N ALA A 108 0.61 5.75 -9.41
CA ALA A 108 -0.26 6.11 -8.30
C ALA A 108 -1.64 5.42 -8.37
N TYR A 109 -1.70 4.15 -8.75
CA TYR A 109 -2.95 3.47 -9.07
C TYR A 109 -3.92 3.27 -7.88
N HIS A 110 -3.49 3.58 -6.65
CA HIS A 110 -4.33 3.63 -5.47
C HIS A 110 -4.77 5.05 -5.08
N LYS A 111 -4.44 6.08 -5.88
CA LYS A 111 -4.72 7.50 -5.56
C LYS A 111 -6.20 7.77 -5.28
N ILE A 112 -7.11 7.05 -5.95
CA ILE A 112 -8.55 7.20 -5.74
C ILE A 112 -8.96 6.80 -4.32
N TYR A 113 -8.34 5.75 -3.76
CA TYR A 113 -8.60 5.30 -2.39
C TYR A 113 -7.94 6.22 -1.38
N ALA A 114 -6.71 6.66 -1.67
CA ALA A 114 -6.02 7.62 -0.81
C ALA A 114 -6.80 8.92 -0.66
N LYS A 115 -7.31 9.50 -1.74
CA LYS A 115 -8.12 10.72 -1.70
C LYS A 115 -9.36 10.57 -0.82
N GLU A 116 -10.05 9.44 -0.93
CA GLU A 116 -11.27 9.14 -0.17
C GLU A 116 -11.02 8.82 1.31
N ILE A 117 -9.86 8.23 1.63
CA ILE A 117 -9.49 7.89 3.02
C ILE A 117 -8.85 9.09 3.73
N LYS A 118 -8.11 9.94 3.00
CA LYS A 118 -7.43 11.12 3.56
C LYS A 118 -8.40 12.06 4.28
N SER A 119 -9.62 12.20 3.78
CA SER A 119 -10.67 13.03 4.39
C SER A 119 -11.27 12.44 5.68
N GLU A 120 -11.04 11.16 5.98
CA GLU A 120 -11.61 10.45 7.12
C GLU A 120 -10.64 10.34 8.31
N ILE A 121 -9.37 10.74 8.14
CA ILE A 121 -8.32 10.55 9.13
C ILE A 121 -7.62 11.86 9.50
N LYS A 122 -7.03 11.91 10.69
CA LYS A 122 -6.28 13.07 11.22
C LYS A 122 -4.77 12.85 11.28
N ILE A 123 -4.31 11.69 10.85
CA ILE A 123 -2.90 11.28 10.85
C ILE A 123 -2.38 11.22 9.42
N PRO A 124 -1.05 11.25 9.22
CA PRO A 124 -0.46 11.12 7.89
C PRO A 124 -0.93 9.87 7.12
N LEU A 125 -1.15 10.05 5.82
CA LEU A 125 -1.45 9.02 4.84
C LEU A 125 -0.24 8.81 3.93
N ILE A 126 0.16 7.56 3.76
CA ILE A 126 1.22 7.13 2.86
C ILE A 126 0.59 6.42 1.66
N LEU A 127 0.90 6.88 0.45
CA LEU A 127 0.40 6.27 -0.77
C LEU A 127 1.47 5.39 -1.43
N VAL A 128 1.21 4.08 -1.48
CA VAL A 128 1.90 3.17 -2.41
C VAL A 128 1.07 3.00 -3.68
N GLY A 129 1.69 2.64 -4.79
CA GLY A 129 0.94 2.37 -6.01
C GLY A 129 1.75 2.56 -7.28
N GLY A 130 2.94 1.98 -7.34
CA GLY A 130 3.72 1.96 -8.58
C GLY A 130 4.33 3.30 -8.99
N MET A 131 4.66 4.17 -8.04
CA MET A 131 5.36 5.43 -8.28
C MET A 131 6.71 5.21 -8.99
N ARG A 132 7.00 6.01 -10.01
CA ARG A 132 8.20 5.95 -10.86
C ARG A 132 8.73 7.33 -11.20
N SER A 133 7.85 8.32 -11.36
CA SER A 133 8.19 9.66 -11.83
C SER A 133 8.12 10.68 -10.70
N LEU A 134 9.16 11.49 -10.54
CA LEU A 134 9.26 12.53 -9.52
C LEU A 134 8.15 13.57 -9.66
N ASP A 135 7.77 13.93 -10.88
CA ASP A 135 6.67 14.88 -11.12
C ASP A 135 5.30 14.29 -10.75
N VAL A 136 5.09 12.97 -10.92
CA VAL A 136 3.86 12.32 -10.43
C VAL A 136 3.82 12.35 -8.92
N ILE A 137 4.94 12.06 -8.26
CA ILE A 137 5.06 12.13 -6.80
C ILE A 137 4.80 13.55 -6.30
N ASP A 138 5.42 14.56 -6.92
CA ASP A 138 5.27 15.96 -6.55
C ASP A 138 3.82 16.45 -6.67
N ASN A 139 3.12 16.04 -7.74
CA ASN A 139 1.69 16.33 -7.90
C ASN A 139 0.85 15.68 -6.80
N ILE A 140 1.11 14.41 -6.45
CA ILE A 140 0.38 13.70 -5.37
C ILE A 140 0.51 14.44 -4.04
N LEU A 141 1.71 14.91 -3.71
CA LEU A 141 1.99 15.61 -2.44
C LEU A 141 1.42 17.04 -2.45
N THR A 142 1.61 17.78 -3.55
CA THR A 142 1.15 19.17 -3.70
C THR A 142 -0.38 19.26 -3.72
N GLU A 143 -1.07 18.30 -4.33
CA GLU A 143 -2.53 18.22 -4.31
C GLU A 143 -3.11 17.71 -2.97
N GLY A 144 -2.25 17.31 -2.03
CA GLY A 144 -2.68 16.78 -0.73
C GLY A 144 -3.38 15.43 -0.81
N ILE A 145 -3.16 14.65 -1.89
CA ILE A 145 -3.73 13.30 -2.03
C ILE A 145 -3.15 12.35 -0.99
N ALA A 146 -1.87 12.55 -0.63
CA ALA A 146 -1.18 11.87 0.45
C ALA A 146 -0.11 12.79 1.06
N ASP A 147 0.33 12.52 2.29
CA ASP A 147 1.41 13.28 2.93
C ASP A 147 2.79 12.68 2.61
N PHE A 148 2.82 11.39 2.28
CA PHE A 148 4.01 10.67 1.87
C PHE A 148 3.69 9.70 0.73
N VAL A 149 4.72 9.32 -0.02
CA VAL A 149 4.65 8.21 -0.98
C VAL A 149 5.59 7.09 -0.55
N SER A 150 5.20 5.85 -0.84
CA SER A 150 6.01 4.67 -0.58
C SER A 150 6.58 4.12 -1.89
N LEU A 151 7.88 3.80 -1.88
CA LEU A 151 8.60 3.20 -2.99
C LEU A 151 9.11 1.82 -2.54
N SER A 152 8.92 0.82 -3.40
CA SER A 152 9.45 -0.53 -3.18
C SER A 152 10.35 -0.94 -4.35
N ARG A 153 9.75 -1.44 -5.45
CA ARG A 153 10.48 -1.88 -6.66
C ARG A 153 11.50 -0.87 -7.25
N PRO A 154 11.28 0.46 -7.20
CA PRO A 154 12.32 1.44 -7.57
C PRO A 154 13.57 1.33 -6.70
N LEU A 155 13.41 1.20 -5.39
CA LEU A 155 14.52 1.16 -4.44
C LEU A 155 15.29 -0.16 -4.52
N ILE A 156 14.66 -1.25 -4.97
CA ILE A 156 15.35 -2.51 -5.26
C ILE A 156 16.35 -2.33 -6.41
N ARG A 157 16.01 -1.53 -7.43
CA ARG A 157 16.89 -1.29 -8.59
C ARG A 157 17.82 -0.10 -8.40
N GLU A 158 17.41 0.88 -7.62
CA GLU A 158 18.15 2.12 -7.37
C GLU A 158 18.01 2.52 -5.90
N PRO A 159 18.80 1.92 -4.98
CA PRO A 159 18.69 2.20 -3.55
C PRO A 159 18.90 3.68 -3.18
N ASP A 160 19.75 4.38 -3.94
CA ASP A 160 20.08 5.81 -3.73
C ASP A 160 19.13 6.77 -4.48
N LEU A 161 18.04 6.26 -5.09
CA LEU A 161 17.11 7.06 -5.89
C LEU A 161 16.57 8.31 -5.16
N PRO A 162 16.15 8.25 -3.88
CA PRO A 162 15.67 9.45 -3.19
C PRO A 162 16.73 10.55 -3.08
N ASN A 163 17.99 10.18 -2.83
CA ASN A 163 19.09 11.15 -2.77
C ASN A 163 19.41 11.73 -4.15
N LYS A 164 19.33 10.92 -5.21
CA LYS A 164 19.51 11.41 -6.59
C LYS A 164 18.45 12.45 -6.96
N TRP A 165 17.18 12.18 -6.64
CA TRP A 165 16.09 13.12 -6.84
C TRP A 165 16.27 14.38 -5.99
N LEU A 166 16.63 14.25 -4.72
CA LEU A 166 16.87 15.39 -3.83
C LEU A 166 18.00 16.31 -4.34
N LYS A 167 19.05 15.72 -4.92
CA LYS A 167 20.19 16.45 -5.51
C LYS A 167 19.90 16.98 -6.92
N GLY A 168 18.78 16.63 -7.53
CA GLY A 168 18.49 16.95 -8.93
C GLY A 168 19.44 16.29 -9.93
N THR A 169 19.98 15.11 -9.60
CA THR A 169 20.93 14.37 -10.44
C THR A 169 20.28 13.16 -11.09
N GLY A 170 20.57 12.92 -12.37
CA GLY A 170 20.00 11.80 -13.13
C GLY A 170 18.63 12.12 -13.72
N GLU A 171 17.87 11.07 -14.06
CA GLU A 171 16.52 11.23 -14.61
C GLU A 171 15.48 11.42 -13.49
N ASN A 172 14.43 12.18 -13.78
CA ASN A 172 13.27 12.34 -12.90
C ASN A 172 12.38 11.08 -12.86
N THR A 173 12.74 10.03 -13.59
CA THR A 173 12.03 8.74 -13.60
C THR A 173 13.01 7.65 -13.16
N CYS A 174 12.56 6.73 -12.31
CA CYS A 174 13.39 5.61 -11.92
C CYS A 174 13.53 4.57 -13.04
N LYS A 175 14.58 3.77 -13.00
CA LYS A 175 14.87 2.71 -13.97
C LYS A 175 13.96 1.50 -13.85
N CYS A 176 13.18 1.33 -12.77
CA CYS A 176 12.37 0.12 -12.57
C CYS A 176 11.29 -0.02 -13.65
N ILE A 177 11.36 -1.09 -14.44
CA ILE A 177 10.43 -1.35 -15.56
C ILE A 177 9.15 -2.11 -15.15
N SER A 178 8.95 -2.35 -13.86
CA SER A 178 7.77 -3.08 -13.35
C SER A 178 7.59 -4.48 -13.96
N CYS A 179 8.68 -5.24 -14.13
CA CYS A 179 8.64 -6.61 -14.68
C CYS A 179 8.33 -7.70 -13.63
N ASN A 180 8.33 -7.36 -12.34
CA ASN A 180 8.19 -8.27 -11.20
C ASN A 180 9.23 -9.40 -11.12
N GLY A 181 10.35 -9.32 -11.86
CA GLY A 181 11.45 -10.28 -11.69
C GLY A 181 11.92 -10.38 -10.24
N CYS A 182 11.99 -9.24 -9.53
CA CYS A 182 12.29 -9.20 -8.09
C CYS A 182 11.31 -10.01 -7.22
N VAL A 183 10.03 -10.07 -7.57
CA VAL A 183 9.05 -10.90 -6.83
C VAL A 183 9.40 -12.39 -6.95
N GLY A 184 9.86 -12.83 -8.12
CA GLY A 184 10.32 -14.20 -8.33
C GLY A 184 11.53 -14.58 -7.46
N THR A 185 12.37 -13.59 -7.10
CA THR A 185 13.56 -13.81 -6.25
C THR A 185 13.22 -13.97 -4.77
N VAL A 186 11.99 -13.67 -4.35
CA VAL A 186 11.57 -13.82 -2.93
C VAL A 186 11.75 -15.27 -2.45
N ILE A 187 11.48 -16.24 -3.34
CA ILE A 187 11.59 -17.68 -3.02
C ILE A 187 13.03 -18.09 -2.70
N SER A 188 14.03 -17.40 -3.28
CA SER A 188 15.45 -17.70 -3.01
C SER A 188 15.97 -17.04 -1.72
N GLY A 189 15.12 -16.36 -0.95
CA GLY A 189 15.49 -15.72 0.31
C GLY A 189 16.30 -14.42 0.19
N HIS A 190 16.58 -13.96 -1.04
CA HIS A 190 17.31 -12.72 -1.29
C HIS A 190 16.66 -11.92 -2.42
N VAL A 191 15.99 -10.82 -2.04
CA VAL A 191 15.29 -9.95 -2.98
C VAL A 191 16.29 -9.07 -3.73
N HIS A 192 16.32 -9.18 -5.06
CA HIS A 192 17.18 -8.36 -5.91
C HIS A 192 16.51 -7.99 -7.24
N CYS A 193 17.08 -7.04 -7.97
CA CYS A 193 16.60 -6.67 -9.29
C CYS A 193 17.16 -7.60 -10.35
N THR A 194 16.32 -8.40 -11.02
CA THR A 194 16.77 -9.28 -12.13
C THR A 194 17.16 -8.53 -13.40
N GLN A 195 17.10 -7.20 -13.39
CA GLN A 195 17.45 -6.31 -14.51
C GLN A 195 18.70 -5.48 -14.21
N GLU A 196 19.29 -5.63 -13.02
CA GLU A 196 20.64 -5.15 -12.79
C GLU A 196 21.58 -6.04 -13.60
N LYS A 197 22.38 -5.42 -14.48
CA LYS A 197 23.59 -6.11 -14.95
C LYS A 197 24.52 -6.12 -13.75
N GLU A 198 24.98 -7.30 -13.34
CA GLU A 198 26.11 -7.41 -12.41
C GLU A 198 27.21 -6.48 -12.92
N GLY A 199 27.55 -5.48 -12.10
CA GLY A 199 28.63 -4.55 -12.37
C GLY A 199 29.97 -5.17 -12.04
#